data_AF-A0A3M1GR42-F1
#
_entry.id   AF-A0A3M1GR42-F1
#
_cell.length_a   1.000
_cell.length_b   1.000
_cell.length_c   1.000
_cell.angle_alpha   90.00
_cell.angle_beta   90.00
_cell.angle_gamma   90.00
#
_symmetry.space_group_name_H-M   'P 1'
#
loop_
_entity.id
_entity.type
_entity.pdbx_description
1 polymer ?
#
loop_
_entity_poly.entity_id
_entity_poly.type
_entity_poly.pdbx_seq_one_letter_code
_entity_poly.pdbx_strand_id
1 'polypeptide(L)'
;APELCTFIVPATVHRGAVKIAISTGGASPALARHLRRQVEQIIGPEYAVLADILAGLRPRLRAGLPDSSTRAQVIRSLLASDLLAVITAEGPEAGRAYARALLDNLIQRHGG
;
A
#
# COMPACT_ATOMS: atom_id res chain seq x y z
N ALA A 1 17.90 32.07 -25.72
CA ALA A 1 17.81 31.62 -24.31
C ALA A 1 16.99 30.34 -24.26
N PRO A 2 17.38 29.27 -23.56
CA PRO A 2 16.51 28.11 -23.40
C PRO A 2 15.70 28.27 -22.10
N GLU A 3 14.56 28.97 -22.16
CA GLU A 3 13.64 29.12 -21.01
C GLU A 3 12.42 28.21 -21.16
N LEU A 4 12.64 26.90 -21.18
CA LEU A 4 11.58 25.91 -21.03
C LEU A 4 12.09 24.76 -20.15
N CYS A 5 12.44 25.09 -18.91
CA CYS A 5 12.58 24.06 -17.89
C CYS A 5 11.16 23.65 -17.45
N THR A 6 10.54 22.71 -18.15
CA THR A 6 9.24 22.11 -17.79
C THR A 6 9.37 20.95 -16.80
N PHE A 7 10.48 20.88 -16.06
CA PHE A 7 10.68 19.82 -15.08
C PHE A 7 10.21 20.26 -13.69
N ILE A 8 8.96 19.91 -13.36
CA ILE A 8 8.41 20.12 -12.01
C ILE A 8 8.66 18.87 -11.19
N VAL A 9 9.54 18.97 -10.19
CA VAL A 9 9.73 17.91 -9.20
C VAL A 9 8.46 17.81 -8.34
N PRO A 10 7.74 16.68 -8.33
CA PRO A 10 6.54 16.52 -7.53
C PRO A 10 6.89 16.48 -6.03
N ALA A 11 5.92 16.84 -5.19
CA ALA A 11 6.02 16.62 -3.76
C ALA A 11 5.77 15.13 -3.49
N THR A 12 6.70 14.43 -2.83
CA THR A 12 6.61 12.97 -2.61
C THR A 12 6.49 12.59 -1.13
N VAL A 13 5.75 11.51 -0.88
CA VAL A 13 5.67 10.80 0.42
C VAL A 13 6.22 9.40 0.23
N HIS A 14 7.16 8.99 1.09
CA HIS A 14 7.77 7.66 1.06
C HIS A 14 7.55 6.92 2.38
N ARG A 15 7.08 5.66 2.31
CA ARG A 15 6.96 4.70 3.42
C ARG A 15 7.40 3.32 2.94
N GLY A 16 8.68 3.00 3.07
CA GLY A 16 9.25 1.76 2.53
C GLY A 16 8.96 1.61 1.04
N ALA A 17 8.25 0.56 0.66
CA ALA A 17 7.82 0.31 -0.71
C ALA A 17 6.68 1.23 -1.22
N VAL A 18 5.97 1.94 -0.34
CA VAL A 18 4.88 2.86 -0.70
C VAL A 18 5.45 4.22 -1.07
N LYS A 19 5.12 4.69 -2.28
CA LYS A 19 5.50 6.02 -2.78
C LYS A 19 4.26 6.73 -3.32
N ILE A 20 4.04 7.97 -2.88
CA ILE A 20 2.96 8.82 -3.35
C ILE A 20 3.59 10.08 -3.92
N ALA A 21 3.29 10.42 -5.16
CA ALA A 21 3.73 11.65 -5.81
C ALA A 21 2.54 12.57 -6.02
N ILE A 22 2.69 13.83 -5.62
CA ILE A 22 1.66 14.86 -5.72
C ILE A 22 2.20 15.96 -6.63
N SER A 23 1.49 16.22 -7.72
CA SER A 23 1.85 17.23 -8.71
C SER A 23 0.64 18.09 -9.04
N THR A 24 0.88 19.38 -9.26
CA THR A 24 -0.12 20.33 -9.78
C THR A 24 0.19 20.72 -11.23
N GLY A 25 1.08 19.99 -11.93
CA GLY A 25 1.53 20.39 -13.27
C GLY A 25 2.17 21.78 -13.32
N GLY A 26 2.77 22.23 -12.21
CA GLY A 26 3.39 23.56 -12.11
C GLY A 26 2.44 24.68 -11.69
N ALA A 27 1.13 24.44 -11.67
CA ALA A 27 0.14 25.46 -11.32
C ALA A 27 0.32 26.03 -9.89
N SER A 28 0.70 25.20 -8.92
CA SER A 28 0.96 25.66 -7.55
C SER A 28 1.86 24.69 -6.76
N PRO A 29 3.19 24.94 -6.71
CA PRO A 29 4.11 24.19 -5.85
C PRO A 29 3.74 24.25 -4.36
N ALA A 30 3.13 25.36 -3.92
CA ALA A 30 2.66 25.53 -2.54
C ALA A 30 1.51 24.56 -2.21
N LEU A 31 0.56 24.39 -3.13
CA LEU A 31 -0.53 23.41 -2.98
C LEU A 31 0.00 21.97 -2.94
N ALA A 32 0.93 21.61 -3.84
CA ALA A 32 1.54 20.29 -3.83
C ALA A 32 2.20 19.98 -2.47
N ARG A 33 2.95 20.93 -1.91
CA ARG A 33 3.54 20.83 -0.57
C ARG A 33 2.50 20.74 0.55
N HIS A 34 1.40 21.47 0.45
CA HIS A 34 0.30 21.43 1.42
C HIS A 34 -0.36 20.05 1.47
N LEU A 35 -0.75 19.50 0.31
CA LEU A 35 -1.35 18.18 0.20
C LEU A 35 -0.40 17.07 0.68
N ARG A 36 0.90 17.18 0.36
CA ARG A 36 1.92 16.24 0.86
C ARG A 36 1.90 16.13 2.38
N ARG A 37 1.82 17.25 3.10
CA ARG A 37 1.77 17.25 4.57
C ARG A 37 0.51 16.55 5.10
N GLN A 38 -0.64 16.74 4.44
CA GLN A 38 -1.87 16.05 4.83
C GLN A 38 -1.76 14.53 4.58
N VAL A 39 -1.22 14.12 3.43
CA VAL A 39 -1.00 12.70 3.14
C VAL A 39 0.00 12.07 4.11
N GLU A 40 1.04 12.79 4.54
CA GLU A 40 1.99 12.31 5.55
C GLU A 40 1.35 12.03 6.91
N GLN A 41 0.25 12.72 7.26
CA GLN A 41 -0.51 12.48 8.48
C GLN A 41 -1.41 11.24 8.38
N ILE A 42 -1.89 10.91 7.18
CA ILE A 42 -2.78 9.77 6.94
C ILE A 42 -1.98 8.49 6.72
N ILE A 43 -0.87 8.59 5.98
CA ILE A 43 -0.05 7.45 5.59
C ILE A 43 1.16 7.37 6.52
N GLY A 44 0.97 6.72 7.66
CA GLY A 44 2.00 6.52 8.68
C GLY A 44 3.02 5.43 8.31
N PRO A 45 4.00 5.18 9.19
CA PRO A 45 5.03 4.14 9.00
C PRO A 45 4.47 2.72 8.87
N GLU A 46 3.31 2.43 9.46
CA GLU A 46 2.61 1.14 9.39
C GLU A 46 2.32 0.70 7.94
N TYR A 47 2.17 1.65 7.01
CA TYR A 47 1.96 1.33 5.59
C TYR A 47 3.19 0.71 4.92
N ALA A 48 4.41 0.99 5.42
CA ALA A 48 5.61 0.30 4.95
C ALA A 48 5.52 -1.19 5.31
N VAL A 49 5.16 -1.48 6.56
CA VAL A 49 5.01 -2.84 7.08
C VAL A 49 3.88 -3.57 6.35
N LEU A 50 2.74 -2.92 6.14
CA LEU A 50 1.63 -3.48 5.37
C LEU A 50 2.07 -3.86 3.94
N ALA A 51 2.81 -2.97 3.27
CA ALA A 51 3.31 -3.24 1.92
C ALA A 51 4.26 -4.45 1.88
N ASP A 52 5.16 -4.56 2.85
CA ASP A 52 6.10 -5.69 2.97
C ASP A 52 5.36 -7.01 3.23
N ILE A 53 4.35 -7.00 4.10
CA ILE A 53 3.49 -8.17 4.35
C ILE A 53 2.80 -8.60 3.05
N LEU A 54 2.12 -7.68 2.36
CA LEU A 54 1.41 -7.99 1.11
C LEU A 54 2.36 -8.49 0.02
N ALA A 55 3.58 -7.94 -0.07
CA ALA A 55 4.61 -8.41 -0.99
C ALA A 55 5.01 -9.86 -0.68
N GLY A 56 5.23 -10.18 0.60
CA GLY A 56 5.56 -11.53 1.06
C GLY A 56 4.46 -12.58 0.81
N LEU A 57 3.20 -12.16 0.72
CA LEU A 57 2.08 -13.06 0.42
C LEU A 57 1.92 -13.37 -1.08
N ARG A 58 2.53 -12.59 -1.98
CA ARG A 58 2.36 -12.74 -3.44
C ARG A 58 2.67 -14.16 -3.96
N PRO A 59 3.75 -14.85 -3.54
CA PRO A 59 4.03 -16.20 -4.01
C PRO A 59 2.92 -17.19 -3.63
N ARG A 60 2.41 -17.12 -2.39
CA ARG A 60 1.35 -18.00 -1.90
C ARG A 60 0.01 -17.71 -2.58
N LEU A 61 -0.32 -16.45 -2.80
CA LEU A 61 -1.48 -16.03 -3.59
C LEU A 61 -1.44 -16.56 -5.03
N ARG A 62 -0.28 -16.47 -5.69
CA ARG A 62 -0.11 -16.97 -7.07
C ARG A 62 -0.21 -18.49 -7.16
N ALA A 63 0.31 -19.20 -6.16
CA ALA A 63 0.26 -20.66 -6.12
C ALA A 63 -1.14 -21.18 -5.77
N GLY A 64 -1.83 -20.56 -4.80
CA GLY A 64 -3.13 -21.03 -4.30
C GLY A 64 -4.34 -20.53 -5.11
N LEU A 65 -4.21 -19.44 -5.85
CA LEU A 65 -5.31 -18.82 -6.61
C LEU A 65 -4.84 -18.52 -8.04
N PRO A 66 -5.01 -19.44 -9.01
CA PRO A 66 -4.55 -19.24 -10.38
C PRO A 66 -5.34 -18.16 -11.14
N ASP A 67 -6.60 -17.94 -10.76
CA ASP A 67 -7.42 -16.89 -11.35
C ASP A 67 -7.06 -15.48 -10.84
N SER A 68 -6.96 -14.53 -11.76
CA SER A 68 -6.55 -13.16 -11.46
C SER A 68 -7.63 -12.34 -10.76
N SER A 69 -8.91 -12.59 -11.07
CA SER A 69 -10.04 -11.87 -10.46
C SER A 69 -10.21 -12.27 -9.00
N THR A 70 -10.03 -13.55 -8.70
CA THR A 70 -10.06 -14.15 -7.37
C THR A 70 -8.90 -13.63 -6.51
N ARG A 71 -7.67 -13.58 -7.06
CA ARG A 71 -6.54 -12.94 -6.36
C ARG A 71 -6.83 -11.49 -6.00
N ALA A 72 -7.39 -10.72 -6.94
CA ALA A 72 -7.73 -9.32 -6.69
C ALA A 72 -8.79 -9.18 -5.59
N GLN A 73 -9.79 -10.08 -5.55
CA GLN A 73 -10.78 -10.12 -4.49
C GLN A 73 -10.15 -10.41 -3.12
N VAL A 74 -9.28 -11.41 -3.03
CA VAL A 74 -8.60 -11.76 -1.78
C VAL A 74 -7.71 -10.62 -1.29
N ILE A 75 -6.99 -9.93 -2.18
CA ILE A 75 -6.20 -8.75 -1.82
C ILE A 75 -7.10 -7.62 -1.29
N ARG A 76 -8.26 -7.37 -1.92
CA ARG A 76 -9.23 -6.38 -1.40
C ARG A 76 -9.73 -6.77 -0.01
N SER A 77 -10.03 -8.04 0.22
CA SER A 77 -10.47 -8.52 1.54
C SER A 77 -9.40 -8.36 2.61
N LEU A 78 -8.12 -8.60 2.28
CA LEU A 78 -7.00 -8.34 3.20
C LEU A 78 -6.90 -6.85 3.55
N LEU A 79 -7.02 -5.96 2.56
CA LEU A 79 -6.97 -4.52 2.76
C LEU A 79 -8.17 -3.95 3.53
N ALA A 80 -9.34 -4.60 3.42
CA ALA A 80 -10.56 -4.22 4.14
C ALA A 80 -10.66 -4.86 5.54
N SER A 81 -9.69 -5.68 5.92
CA SER A 81 -9.64 -6.31 7.24
C SER A 81 -8.91 -5.44 8.28
N ASP A 82 -8.93 -5.88 9.53
CA ASP A 82 -8.20 -5.21 10.63
C ASP A 82 -6.67 -5.31 10.53
N LEU A 83 -6.10 -5.84 9.43
CA LEU A 83 -4.67 -6.02 9.27
C LEU A 83 -3.86 -4.75 9.59
N LEU A 84 -4.28 -3.59 9.08
CA LEU A 84 -3.59 -2.32 9.38
C LEU A 84 -3.71 -1.96 10.87
N ALA A 85 -4.88 -2.17 11.48
CA ALA A 85 -5.09 -1.91 12.90
C ALA A 85 -4.23 -2.85 13.77
N VAL A 86 -4.11 -4.13 13.42
CA VAL A 86 -3.24 -5.11 14.10
C VAL A 86 -1.77 -4.70 13.97
N ILE A 87 -1.31 -4.28 12.79
CA ILE A 87 0.06 -3.77 12.61
C ILE A 87 0.32 -2.57 13.53
N THR A 88 -0.63 -1.64 13.61
CA THR A 88 -0.49 -0.42 14.42
C THR A 88 -0.53 -0.71 15.92
N ALA A 89 -1.40 -1.61 16.36
CA ALA A 89 -1.60 -1.90 17.78
C ALA A 89 -0.58 -2.90 18.35
N GLU A 90 -0.21 -3.91 17.58
CA GLU A 90 0.54 -5.08 18.05
C GLU A 90 1.87 -5.30 17.32
N GLY A 91 2.11 -4.54 16.24
CA GLY A 91 3.37 -4.53 15.53
C GLY A 91 3.46 -5.50 14.33
N PRO A 92 4.63 -5.50 13.67
CA PRO A 92 4.81 -6.20 12.39
C PRO A 92 4.63 -7.72 12.45
N GLU A 93 5.07 -8.37 13.53
CA GLU A 93 4.98 -9.81 13.73
C GLU A 93 3.52 -10.26 13.85
N ALA A 94 2.72 -9.54 14.64
CA ALA A 94 1.29 -9.80 14.79
C ALA A 94 0.55 -9.61 13.47
N GLY A 95 0.84 -8.51 12.76
CA GLY A 95 0.29 -8.27 11.43
C GLY A 95 0.62 -9.38 10.43
N ARG A 96 1.86 -9.89 10.43
CA ARG A 96 2.27 -11.04 9.60
C ARG A 96 1.48 -12.30 9.93
N ALA A 97 1.34 -12.60 11.22
CA ALA A 97 0.59 -13.78 11.68
C ALA A 97 -0.88 -13.69 11.28
N TYR A 98 -1.50 -12.53 11.52
CA TYR A 98 -2.88 -12.23 11.15
C TYR A 98 -3.11 -12.36 9.65
N ALA A 99 -2.26 -11.73 8.82
CA ALA A 99 -2.39 -11.77 7.37
C ALA A 99 -2.26 -13.19 6.81
N ARG A 100 -1.35 -14.00 7.37
CA ARG A 100 -1.19 -15.41 6.97
C ARG A 100 -2.43 -16.23 7.32
N ALA A 101 -2.95 -16.10 8.52
CA ALA A 101 -4.15 -16.82 8.94
C ALA A 101 -5.37 -16.42 8.08
N LEU A 102 -5.54 -15.13 7.80
CA LEU A 102 -6.61 -14.62 6.96
C LEU A 102 -6.48 -15.12 5.52
N LEU A 103 -5.26 -15.10 4.95
CA LEU A 103 -5.01 -15.62 3.61
C LEU A 103 -5.35 -17.11 3.50
N ASP A 104 -4.97 -17.93 4.48
CA ASP A 104 -5.23 -19.37 4.45
C ASP A 104 -6.74 -19.67 4.44
N ASN A 105 -7.51 -18.95 5.26
CA ASN A 105 -8.97 -19.03 5.25
C ASN A 105 -9.57 -18.60 3.91
N LEU A 106 -9.04 -17.54 3.29
CA LEU A 106 -9.54 -17.04 2.01
C LEU A 106 -9.20 -17.99 0.85
N ILE A 107 -8.01 -18.59 0.84
CA ILE A 107 -7.65 -19.61 -0.16
C ILE A 107 -8.57 -20.81 -0.04
N GLN A 108 -8.87 -21.29 1.17
CA GLN A 108 -9.79 -22.43 1.36
C GLN A 108 -11.22 -22.14 0.86
N ARG A 109 -11.68 -20.88 0.94
CA ARG A 109 -13.00 -20.47 0.46
C ARG A 109 -13.10 -20.31 -1.06
N HIS A 110 -11.98 -20.06 -1.74
CA HIS A 110 -11.93 -19.70 -3.17
C HIS A 110 -11.14 -20.70 -4.03
N GLY A 111 -10.42 -21.64 -3.43
CA GLY A 111 -9.59 -22.64 -4.10
C GLY A 111 -10.28 -24.00 -4.27
N GLY A 112 -11.60 -24.05 -4.11
CA GLY A 112 -12.45 -25.22 -4.38
C GLY A 112 -13.23 -25.06 -5.67
#